data_AF-C3Y2U6-F1
#
_entry.id   AF-C3Y2U6-F1
#
_cell.length_a   1.000
_cell.length_b   1.000
_cell.length_c   1.000
_cell.angle_alpha   90.00
_cell.angle_beta   90.00
_cell.angle_gamma   90.00
#
_symmetry.space_group_name_H-M   'P 1'
#
loop_
_entity.id
_entity.type
_entity.pdbx_description
1 polymer ?
#
loop_
_entity_poly.entity_id
_entity_poly.type
_entity_poly.pdbx_seq_one_letter_code
_entity_poly.pdbx_strand_id
1 'polypeptide(L)'
;MKTKEPTIEYAGELHFALHYNKDMGILTIRLIQARDLQPREFSGTADPYFKISVLPDEPRTLQSKIHRKTLDPEFEEKFAFEIPPTDLPNRTIRFLLFDYDQFSRDECVGQVLLPLENVDLSERVELWKMIESYKIRTPEPDLGDLLMTASYLPTAERLTIVILKARGLENTPHNKRPDPYVKVSILYAGKRLKKKKTSTRHSTTNPVYNEALVFDVGREFMDHVYIELVIVHENRFGQNQGMGKVVLSAESEGEELEHWKSLAASRKGTARWHCLQPLQPD
;
A
#
# COMPACT_ATOMS: atom_id res chain seq x y z
N MET A 1 11.25 -11.24 -29.45
CA MET A 1 11.83 -10.42 -28.35
C MET A 1 11.89 -11.32 -27.14
N LYS A 2 13.09 -11.55 -26.57
CA LYS A 2 13.24 -12.38 -25.38
C LYS A 2 12.66 -11.62 -24.18
N THR A 3 11.63 -12.18 -23.55
CA THR A 3 11.15 -11.77 -22.23
C THR A 3 12.32 -11.85 -21.26
N LYS A 4 12.77 -10.71 -20.74
CA LYS A 4 13.71 -10.70 -19.61
C LYS A 4 12.95 -11.22 -18.41
N GLU A 5 13.39 -12.33 -17.83
CA GLU A 5 12.92 -12.75 -16.51
C GLU A 5 13.17 -11.61 -15.51
N PRO A 6 12.24 -11.36 -14.57
CA PRO A 6 12.43 -10.33 -13.56
C PRO A 6 13.65 -10.72 -12.70
N THR A 7 14.70 -9.91 -12.77
CA THR A 7 15.85 -10.02 -11.88
C THR A 7 15.40 -9.68 -10.46
N ILE A 8 15.50 -10.65 -9.55
CA ILE A 8 15.27 -10.44 -8.12
C ILE A 8 16.45 -9.60 -7.59
N GLU A 9 16.16 -8.40 -7.11
CA GLU A 9 17.12 -7.62 -6.32
C GLU A 9 16.90 -7.86 -4.83
N TYR A 10 17.99 -7.80 -4.08
CA TYR A 10 17.98 -8.03 -2.64
C TYR A 10 18.32 -6.76 -1.89
N ALA A 11 17.61 -6.52 -0.79
CA ALA A 11 17.78 -5.35 0.07
C ALA A 11 18.69 -5.62 1.28
N GLY A 12 19.53 -6.65 1.19
CA GLY A 12 20.39 -7.15 2.27
C GLY A 12 19.98 -8.55 2.71
N GLU A 13 20.51 -8.97 3.86
CA GLU A 13 20.29 -10.29 4.43
C GLU A 13 19.71 -10.20 5.84
N LEU A 14 18.77 -11.10 6.18
CA LEU A 14 18.18 -11.22 7.49
C LEU A 14 18.64 -12.51 8.18
N HIS A 15 19.06 -12.38 9.44
CA HIS A 15 19.43 -13.47 10.32
C HIS A 15 18.44 -13.65 11.47
N PHE A 16 17.91 -14.85 11.62
CA PHE A 16 16.95 -15.16 12.66
C PHE A 16 17.00 -16.63 13.07
N ALA A 17 16.47 -16.92 14.26
CA ALA A 17 16.30 -18.29 14.73
C ALA A 17 14.83 -18.59 15.04
N LEU A 18 14.45 -19.84 14.83
CA LEU A 18 13.11 -20.37 15.08
C LEU A 18 13.20 -21.50 16.11
N HIS A 19 12.23 -21.55 17.01
CA HIS A 19 12.04 -22.68 17.91
C HIS A 19 10.54 -22.90 18.12
N TYR A 20 10.07 -24.13 17.90
CA TYR A 20 8.67 -24.47 18.08
C TYR A 20 8.49 -25.41 19.27
N ASN A 21 7.70 -24.98 20.24
CA ASN A 21 7.28 -25.83 21.34
C ASN A 21 5.94 -26.50 20.96
N LYS A 22 6.00 -27.79 20.61
CA LYS A 22 4.83 -28.57 20.17
C LYS A 22 3.79 -28.73 21.28
N ASP A 23 4.21 -28.87 22.53
CA ASP A 23 3.30 -29.07 23.67
C ASP A 23 2.51 -27.81 23.98
N MET A 24 3.11 -26.64 23.81
CA MET A 24 2.47 -25.35 24.03
C MET A 24 1.81 -24.77 22.77
N GLY A 25 2.14 -25.30 21.58
CA GLY A 25 1.72 -24.71 20.31
C GLY A 25 2.28 -23.30 20.10
N ILE A 26 3.54 -23.05 20.51
CA ILE A 26 4.15 -21.71 20.45
C ILE A 26 5.38 -21.74 19.54
N LEU A 27 5.35 -20.90 18.50
CA LEU A 27 6.50 -20.58 17.68
C LEU A 27 7.21 -19.35 18.24
N THR A 28 8.47 -19.52 18.64
CA THR A 28 9.36 -18.43 19.03
C THR A 28 10.28 -18.06 17.88
N ILE A 29 10.29 -16.79 17.50
CA ILE A 29 11.15 -16.20 16.49
C ILE A 29 12.13 -15.27 17.20
N ARG A 30 13.42 -15.55 17.11
CA ARG A 30 14.48 -14.63 17.55
C ARG A 30 14.99 -13.87 16.34
N LEU A 31 14.70 -12.57 16.27
CA LEU A 31 15.27 -11.67 15.29
C LEU A 31 16.67 -11.29 15.76
N ILE A 32 17.71 -11.74 15.05
CA ILE A 32 19.10 -11.60 15.52
C ILE A 32 19.70 -10.32 14.97
N GLN A 33 19.86 -10.22 13.65
CA GLN A 33 20.49 -9.09 12.97
C GLN A 33 20.06 -9.03 11.51
N ALA A 34 20.30 -7.90 10.85
CA ALA A 34 20.35 -7.82 9.39
C ALA A 34 21.70 -7.25 8.96
N ARG A 35 22.10 -7.50 7.71
CA ARG A 35 23.39 -7.04 7.15
C ARG A 35 23.25 -6.57 5.73
N ASP A 36 24.19 -5.72 5.32
CA ASP A 36 24.29 -5.18 3.97
C ASP A 36 22.96 -4.59 3.47
N LEU A 37 22.23 -3.93 4.37
CA LEU A 37 20.98 -3.28 4.00
C LEU A 37 21.26 -2.16 2.99
N GLN A 38 20.35 -1.99 2.03
CA GLN A 38 20.50 -0.90 1.07
C GLN A 38 20.17 0.45 1.73
N PRO A 39 21.04 1.46 1.61
CA PRO A 39 20.76 2.79 2.13
C PRO A 39 19.64 3.46 1.36
N ARG A 40 19.01 4.44 2.00
CA ARG A 40 18.11 5.37 1.33
C ARG A 40 18.91 6.26 0.37
N GLU A 41 18.30 6.60 -0.76
CA GLU A 41 18.90 7.57 -1.68
C GLU A 41 19.20 8.86 -0.89
N PHE A 42 20.41 9.40 -1.00
CA PHE A 42 20.90 10.64 -0.39
C PHE A 42 21.38 10.62 1.08
N SER A 43 21.04 9.63 1.92
CA SER A 43 21.50 9.61 3.33
C SER A 43 22.74 8.73 3.59
N GLY A 44 22.97 7.72 2.74
CA GLY A 44 24.02 6.71 2.95
C GLY A 44 23.81 5.79 4.16
N THR A 45 22.68 5.91 4.86
CA THR A 45 22.31 5.11 6.05
C THR A 45 20.81 4.79 6.02
N ALA A 46 20.34 3.89 6.89
CA ALA A 46 18.92 3.61 7.09
C ALA A 46 18.59 3.61 8.60
N ASP A 47 17.31 3.74 8.92
CA ASP A 47 16.74 3.55 10.25
C ASP A 47 15.88 2.26 10.28
N PRO A 48 16.49 1.06 10.11
CA PRO A 48 15.74 -0.18 9.87
C PRO A 48 14.95 -0.68 11.08
N TYR A 49 13.79 -1.27 10.79
CA TYR A 49 13.04 -2.11 11.71
C TYR A 49 12.23 -3.19 10.96
N PHE A 50 11.85 -4.27 11.64
CA PHE A 50 11.06 -5.34 11.07
C PHE A 50 9.63 -5.39 11.65
N LYS A 51 8.65 -5.63 10.77
CA LYS A 51 7.33 -6.11 11.14
C LYS A 51 7.23 -7.61 10.85
N ILE A 52 6.73 -8.39 11.80
CA ILE A 52 6.71 -9.85 11.77
C ILE A 52 5.27 -10.32 11.91
N SER A 53 4.82 -11.17 11.01
CA SER A 53 3.46 -11.73 10.98
C SER A 53 3.49 -13.20 10.54
N VAL A 54 2.45 -13.96 10.87
CA VAL A 54 2.28 -15.35 10.46
C VAL A 54 1.00 -15.48 9.65
N LEU A 55 1.14 -15.75 8.35
CA LEU A 55 0.03 -15.84 7.40
C LEU A 55 -0.68 -17.20 7.50
N PRO A 56 -2.00 -17.27 7.21
CA PRO A 56 -2.89 -16.18 6.78
C PRO A 56 -3.45 -15.28 7.89
N ASP A 57 -3.15 -15.55 9.17
CA ASP A 57 -3.67 -14.78 10.29
C ASP A 57 -2.92 -13.44 10.43
N GLU A 58 -3.24 -12.49 9.54
CA GLU A 58 -2.65 -11.15 9.52
C GLU A 58 -2.92 -10.23 10.74
N PRO A 59 -3.97 -10.37 11.59
CA PRO A 59 -4.25 -9.32 12.58
C PRO A 59 -3.20 -9.21 13.69
N ARG A 60 -2.31 -10.19 13.86
CA ARG A 60 -1.17 -10.14 14.80
C ARG A 60 0.13 -9.86 14.06
N THR A 61 0.42 -8.58 13.83
CA THR A 61 1.75 -8.10 13.42
C THR A 61 2.51 -7.56 14.62
N LEU A 62 3.71 -8.08 14.87
CA LEU A 62 4.61 -7.60 15.91
C LEU A 62 5.74 -6.78 15.30
N GLN A 63 6.27 -5.80 16.02
CA GLN A 63 7.28 -4.87 15.51
C GLN A 63 8.54 -4.90 16.37
N SER A 64 9.70 -4.89 15.73
CA SER A 64 11.00 -4.69 16.40
C SER A 64 11.22 -3.24 16.80
N LYS A 65 12.30 -3.00 17.55
CA LYS A 65 12.84 -1.66 17.74
C LYS A 65 13.40 -1.12 16.43
N ILE A 66 13.41 0.21 16.34
CA ILE A 66 14.05 0.97 15.27
C ILE A 66 15.51 1.18 15.64
N HIS A 67 16.41 0.76 14.75
CA HIS A 67 17.84 1.01 14.88
C HIS A 67 18.21 2.18 13.98
N ARG A 68 18.78 3.24 14.54
CA ARG A 68 19.05 4.46 13.77
C ARG A 68 20.41 4.43 13.07
N LYS A 69 20.46 4.94 11.85
CA LYS A 69 21.66 5.21 11.05
C LYS A 69 22.60 4.00 10.93
N THR A 70 22.04 2.84 10.61
CA THR A 70 22.81 1.60 10.42
C THR A 70 22.27 0.80 9.26
N LEU A 71 23.18 0.14 8.53
CA LEU A 71 22.85 -0.86 7.50
C LEU A 71 23.06 -2.30 8.01
N ASP A 72 23.57 -2.44 9.24
CA ASP A 72 23.86 -3.70 9.90
C ASP A 72 23.26 -3.70 11.32
N PRO A 73 21.93 -3.65 11.48
CA PRO A 73 21.29 -3.61 12.79
C PRO A 73 21.39 -4.96 13.51
N GLU A 74 21.74 -4.94 14.80
CA GLU A 74 21.66 -6.06 15.72
C GLU A 74 20.43 -5.90 16.63
N PHE A 75 19.38 -6.69 16.40
CA PHE A 75 18.10 -6.58 17.10
C PHE A 75 18.10 -7.35 18.42
N GLU A 76 18.44 -8.64 18.37
CA GLU A 76 18.38 -9.58 19.49
C GLU A 76 17.04 -9.61 20.23
N GLU A 77 15.94 -9.56 19.45
CA GLU A 77 14.57 -9.53 19.96
C GLU A 77 13.85 -10.87 19.77
N LYS A 78 12.92 -11.20 20.67
CA LYS A 78 12.13 -12.43 20.61
C LYS A 78 10.65 -12.14 20.45
N PHE A 79 10.01 -12.85 19.54
CA PHE A 79 8.60 -12.76 19.21
C PHE A 79 7.97 -14.15 19.35
N ALA A 80 6.75 -14.23 19.87
CA ALA A 80 6.06 -15.49 20.08
C ALA A 80 4.69 -15.47 19.38
N PHE A 81 4.38 -16.54 18.66
CA PHE A 81 3.12 -16.75 17.96
C PHE A 81 2.50 -18.08 18.40
N GLU A 82 1.23 -18.04 18.77
CA GLU A 82 0.44 -19.23 19.09
C GLU A 82 -0.02 -19.86 17.76
N ILE A 83 0.47 -21.07 17.47
CA ILE A 83 0.16 -21.81 16.24
C ILE A 83 -0.05 -23.27 16.63
N PRO A 84 -1.26 -23.83 16.45
CA PRO A 84 -1.52 -25.25 16.67
C PRO A 84 -0.59 -26.14 15.80
N PRO A 85 -0.12 -27.29 16.30
CA PRO A 85 0.77 -28.17 15.52
C PRO A 85 0.18 -28.62 14.18
N THR A 86 -1.14 -28.75 14.11
CA THR A 86 -1.90 -29.10 12.88
C THR A 86 -1.83 -28.02 11.81
N ASP A 87 -1.69 -26.76 12.22
CA ASP A 87 -1.73 -25.61 11.33
C ASP A 87 -0.34 -25.23 10.83
N LEU A 88 0.70 -25.56 11.61
CA LEU A 88 2.08 -25.15 11.38
C LEU A 88 2.55 -25.34 9.92
N PRO A 89 2.31 -26.48 9.24
CA PRO A 89 2.76 -26.67 7.85
C PRO A 89 2.11 -25.70 6.86
N ASN A 90 0.92 -25.19 7.16
CA ASN A 90 0.16 -24.28 6.31
C ASN A 90 0.46 -22.80 6.60
N ARG A 91 1.38 -22.51 7.52
CA ARG A 91 1.74 -21.15 7.91
C ARG A 91 2.96 -20.65 7.17
N THR A 92 3.00 -19.34 6.93
CA THR A 92 4.16 -18.64 6.36
C THR A 92 4.55 -17.51 7.29
N ILE A 93 5.79 -17.50 7.75
CA ILE A 93 6.35 -16.35 8.47
C ILE A 93 6.66 -15.27 7.44
N ARG A 94 6.17 -14.05 7.68
CA ARG A 94 6.51 -12.87 6.89
C ARG A 94 7.26 -11.87 7.75
N PHE A 95 8.47 -11.53 7.32
CA PHE A 95 9.25 -10.41 7.81
C PHE A 95 9.17 -9.28 6.78
N LEU A 96 8.76 -8.09 7.19
CA LEU A 96 8.78 -6.89 6.37
C LEU A 96 9.83 -5.94 6.92
N LEU A 97 10.81 -5.58 6.09
CA LEU A 97 11.80 -4.56 6.41
C LEU A 97 11.22 -3.18 6.11
N PHE A 98 11.30 -2.28 7.07
CA PHE A 98 10.97 -0.88 6.93
C PHE A 98 12.17 0.01 7.25
N ASP A 99 12.25 1.14 6.57
CA ASP A 99 13.12 2.27 6.92
C ASP A 99 12.26 3.38 7.55
N TYR A 100 12.55 3.71 8.82
CA TYR A 100 11.79 4.70 9.56
C TYR A 100 12.11 6.13 9.10
N ASP A 101 11.09 6.97 8.96
CA ASP A 101 11.27 8.40 8.68
C ASP A 101 10.49 9.26 9.68
N GLN A 102 11.19 10.19 10.34
CA GLN A 102 10.59 11.12 11.29
C GLN A 102 9.64 12.15 10.63
N PHE A 103 9.89 12.52 9.37
CA PHE A 103 9.20 13.60 8.66
C PHE A 103 8.36 13.13 7.48
N SER A 104 8.41 11.85 7.13
CA SER A 104 7.61 11.26 6.06
C SER A 104 7.10 9.85 6.43
N ARG A 105 6.59 9.10 5.46
CA ARG A 105 6.10 7.74 5.68
C ARG A 105 7.28 6.78 5.73
N ASP A 106 7.24 5.82 6.65
CA ASP A 106 8.19 4.71 6.65
C ASP A 106 8.17 3.97 5.31
N GLU A 107 9.33 3.77 4.74
CA GLU A 107 9.48 3.11 3.44
C GLU A 107 9.53 1.60 3.66
N CYS A 108 8.68 0.84 2.96
CA CYS A 108 8.78 -0.62 2.99
C CYS A 108 9.85 -1.07 1.98
N VAL A 109 10.98 -1.51 2.50
CA VAL A 109 12.18 -1.78 1.71
C VAL A 109 12.13 -3.16 1.05
N GLY A 110 11.55 -4.15 1.73
CA GLY A 110 11.54 -5.52 1.24
C GLY A 110 10.91 -6.51 2.21
N GLN A 111 10.96 -7.79 1.83
CA GLN A 111 10.38 -8.87 2.62
C GLN A 111 11.20 -10.15 2.65
N VAL A 112 10.94 -10.98 3.66
CA VAL A 112 11.30 -12.40 3.67
C VAL A 112 10.04 -13.19 3.95
N LEU A 113 9.74 -14.16 3.07
CA LEU A 113 8.68 -15.14 3.25
C LEU A 113 9.30 -16.50 3.53
N LEU A 114 8.89 -17.14 4.62
CA LEU A 114 9.31 -18.48 4.98
C LEU A 114 8.09 -19.37 5.22
N PRO A 115 7.65 -20.13 4.19
CA PRO A 115 6.68 -21.20 4.37
C PRO A 115 7.22 -22.24 5.34
N LEU A 116 6.41 -22.64 6.31
CA LEU A 116 6.81 -23.58 7.37
C LEU A 116 6.61 -25.05 6.99
N GLU A 117 5.95 -25.34 5.86
CA GLU A 117 5.69 -26.69 5.35
C GLU A 117 6.91 -27.62 5.38
N ASN A 118 8.07 -27.09 4.98
CA ASN A 118 9.31 -27.86 4.80
C ASN A 118 10.42 -27.43 5.78
N VAL A 119 10.08 -26.76 6.88
CA VAL A 119 11.05 -26.36 7.90
C VAL A 119 11.01 -27.36 9.06
N ASP A 120 12.10 -28.09 9.27
CA ASP A 120 12.23 -29.00 10.40
C ASP A 120 12.43 -28.21 11.70
N LEU A 121 11.36 -28.02 12.46
CA LEU A 121 11.35 -27.33 13.75
C LEU A 121 11.40 -28.31 14.94
N SER A 122 11.94 -29.52 14.75
CA SER A 122 12.19 -30.47 15.86
C SER A 122 13.22 -29.93 16.85
N GLU A 123 14.22 -29.19 16.35
CA GLU A 123 15.20 -28.45 17.14
C GLU A 123 15.14 -26.95 16.81
N ARG A 124 16.00 -26.16 17.47
CA ARG A 124 16.19 -24.76 17.11
C ARG A 124 16.85 -24.67 15.73
N VAL A 125 16.23 -23.92 14.83
CA VAL A 125 16.77 -23.64 13.49
C VAL A 125 17.28 -22.20 13.46
N GLU A 126 18.42 -21.98 12.82
CA GLU A 126 19.00 -20.65 12.63
C GLU A 126 19.27 -20.44 11.14
N LEU A 127 18.78 -19.34 10.57
CA LEU A 127 18.71 -19.14 9.12
C LEU A 127 19.19 -17.74 8.74
N TRP A 128 19.89 -17.69 7.61
CA TRP A 128 20.09 -16.49 6.81
C TRP A 128 19.16 -16.53 5.61
N LYS A 129 18.47 -15.43 5.35
CA LYS A 129 17.61 -15.26 4.17
C LYS A 129 17.87 -13.92 3.53
N MET A 130 17.97 -13.93 2.20
CA MET A 130 18.00 -12.71 1.42
C MET A 130 16.67 -11.98 1.55
N ILE A 131 16.73 -10.67 1.74
CA ILE A 131 15.55 -9.80 1.81
C ILE A 131 15.19 -9.45 0.37
N GLU A 132 14.06 -9.96 -0.13
CA GLU A 132 13.54 -9.61 -1.45
C GLU A 132 13.23 -8.11 -1.45
N SER A 133 13.92 -7.36 -2.31
CA SER A 133 13.75 -5.92 -2.40
C SER A 133 12.43 -5.58 -3.05
N TYR A 134 11.67 -4.68 -2.42
CA TYR A 134 10.52 -4.07 -3.06
C TYR A 134 10.91 -2.99 -4.07
N LYS A 135 12.21 -2.65 -4.20
CA LYS A 135 12.68 -1.78 -5.31
C LYS A 135 12.46 -2.41 -6.70
N ILE A 136 12.31 -3.74 -6.79
CA ILE A 136 11.82 -4.47 -7.99
C ILE A 136 10.67 -5.44 -7.66
N ARG A 137 9.70 -5.01 -6.85
CA ARG A 137 8.36 -4.99 -7.46
C ARG A 137 8.37 -3.66 -8.19
N THR A 138 8.08 -3.62 -9.49
CA THR A 138 8.06 -2.37 -10.28
C THR A 138 7.74 -1.22 -9.35
N PRO A 139 8.61 -0.18 -9.19
CA PRO A 139 8.21 0.96 -8.38
C PRO A 139 6.81 1.27 -8.86
N GLU A 140 5.81 1.20 -7.96
CA GLU A 140 4.51 1.71 -8.35
C GLU A 140 4.85 3.08 -8.91
N PRO A 141 4.61 3.32 -10.22
CA PRO A 141 5.07 4.55 -10.82
C PRO A 141 4.58 5.68 -9.91
N ASP A 142 5.45 6.63 -9.60
CA ASP A 142 5.01 7.80 -8.83
C ASP A 142 4.11 8.61 -9.76
N LEU A 143 2.85 8.18 -9.80
CA LEU A 143 1.82 8.76 -10.64
C LEU A 143 1.33 10.09 -10.04
N GLY A 144 1.80 10.43 -8.83
CA GLY A 144 1.42 11.59 -8.05
C GLY A 144 0.39 11.28 -6.96
N ASP A 145 -0.06 12.33 -6.28
CA ASP A 145 -1.07 12.26 -5.22
C ASP A 145 -2.31 13.07 -5.55
N LEU A 146 -3.47 12.64 -5.04
CA LEU A 146 -4.74 13.35 -5.11
C LEU A 146 -5.25 13.73 -3.72
N LEU A 147 -5.51 15.02 -3.50
CA LEU A 147 -6.18 15.54 -2.30
C LEU A 147 -7.67 15.68 -2.56
N MET A 148 -8.48 15.00 -1.74
CA MET A 148 -9.93 15.03 -1.85
C MET A 148 -10.63 14.91 -0.50
N THR A 149 -11.93 15.21 -0.49
CA THR A 149 -12.83 14.91 0.64
C THR A 149 -14.01 14.07 0.15
N ALA A 150 -14.52 13.19 0.99
CA ALA A 150 -15.78 12.49 0.77
C ALA A 150 -16.72 12.66 1.96
N SER A 151 -17.99 12.96 1.71
CA SER A 151 -19.02 13.09 2.75
C SER A 151 -20.36 12.55 2.25
N TYR A 152 -21.19 12.04 3.14
CA TYR A 152 -22.47 11.45 2.77
C TYR A 152 -23.58 11.95 3.70
N LEU A 153 -24.68 12.43 3.13
CA LEU A 153 -25.87 12.83 3.87
C LEU A 153 -26.99 11.80 3.63
N PRO A 154 -27.24 10.86 4.56
CA PRO A 154 -28.19 9.76 4.36
C PRO A 154 -29.63 10.22 4.17
N THR A 155 -30.08 11.24 4.90
CA THR A 155 -31.45 11.75 4.80
C THR A 155 -31.78 12.28 3.42
N ALA A 156 -30.78 12.81 2.72
CA ALA A 156 -30.90 13.33 1.36
C ALA A 156 -30.29 12.38 0.32
N GLU A 157 -29.85 11.19 0.74
CA GLU A 157 -29.15 10.20 -0.08
C GLU A 157 -28.05 10.78 -0.96
N ARG A 158 -27.26 11.69 -0.37
CA ARG A 158 -26.36 12.58 -1.11
C ARG A 158 -24.91 12.33 -0.75
N LEU A 159 -24.16 11.75 -1.67
CA LEU A 159 -22.71 11.61 -1.61
C LEU A 159 -22.05 12.83 -2.26
N THR A 160 -21.22 13.56 -1.51
CA THR A 160 -20.46 14.70 -2.02
C THR A 160 -18.98 14.38 -1.98
N ILE A 161 -18.36 14.43 -3.15
CA ILE A 161 -16.91 14.27 -3.34
C ILE A 161 -16.31 15.62 -3.73
N VAL A 162 -15.44 16.18 -2.91
CA VAL A 162 -14.75 17.44 -3.23
C VAL A 162 -13.34 17.13 -3.68
N ILE A 163 -13.02 17.46 -4.93
CA ILE A 163 -11.68 17.34 -5.49
C ILE A 163 -10.95 18.66 -5.26
N LEU A 164 -9.89 18.64 -4.45
CA LEU A 164 -9.15 19.84 -4.07
C LEU A 164 -8.01 20.11 -5.05
N LYS A 165 -7.03 19.20 -5.11
CA LYS A 165 -5.86 19.33 -5.98
C LYS A 165 -5.16 18.00 -6.16
N ALA A 166 -4.33 17.88 -7.19
CA ALA A 166 -3.35 16.81 -7.33
C ALA A 166 -1.93 17.40 -7.41
N ARG A 167 -0.91 16.58 -7.15
CA ARG A 167 0.50 16.95 -7.26
C ARG A 167 1.33 15.80 -7.81
N GLY A 168 2.47 16.12 -8.40
CA GLY A 168 3.43 15.11 -8.85
C GLY A 168 2.96 14.26 -10.04
N LEU A 169 2.01 14.75 -10.85
CA LEU A 169 1.56 13.96 -12.01
C LEU A 169 2.67 13.83 -13.07
N GLU A 170 2.74 12.68 -13.72
CA GLU A 170 3.70 12.46 -14.80
C GLU A 170 3.39 13.30 -16.05
N ASN A 171 4.43 13.57 -16.84
CA ASN A 171 4.25 14.13 -18.18
C ASN A 171 3.67 13.08 -19.11
N THR A 172 3.03 13.53 -20.18
CA THR A 172 2.55 12.64 -21.25
C THR A 172 3.73 11.99 -21.99
N PRO A 173 3.53 10.91 -22.78
CA PRO A 173 4.61 10.17 -23.45
C PRO A 173 5.57 11.00 -24.33
N HIS A 174 5.16 12.20 -24.75
CA HIS A 174 5.99 13.16 -25.50
C HIS A 174 6.64 14.23 -24.61
N ASN A 175 6.77 13.95 -23.31
CA ASN A 175 7.27 14.86 -22.29
C ASN A 175 6.55 16.21 -22.24
N LYS A 176 5.26 16.23 -22.60
CA LYS A 176 4.42 17.43 -22.49
C LYS A 176 3.67 17.40 -21.18
N ARG A 177 3.46 18.57 -20.58
CA ARG A 177 2.60 18.68 -19.41
C ARG A 177 1.18 18.24 -19.77
N PRO A 178 0.50 17.48 -18.90
CA PRO A 178 -0.83 16.99 -19.17
C PRO A 178 -1.88 18.09 -19.01
N ASP A 179 -3.06 17.82 -19.55
CA ASP A 179 -4.31 18.55 -19.32
C ASP A 179 -5.23 17.69 -18.42
N PRO A 180 -5.02 17.64 -17.09
CA PRO A 180 -5.71 16.68 -16.22
C PRO A 180 -7.12 17.13 -15.80
N TYR A 181 -8.07 16.19 -15.82
CA TYR A 181 -9.33 16.26 -15.06
C TYR A 181 -9.51 14.99 -14.23
N VAL A 182 -10.35 15.06 -13.19
CA VAL A 182 -10.68 13.88 -12.36
C VAL A 182 -12.06 13.36 -12.74
N LYS A 183 -12.12 12.09 -13.14
CA LYS A 183 -13.36 11.34 -13.39
C LYS A 183 -13.69 10.53 -12.15
N VAL A 184 -14.88 10.73 -11.59
CA VAL A 184 -15.37 9.99 -10.42
C VAL A 184 -16.53 9.09 -10.84
N SER A 185 -16.38 7.78 -10.60
CA SER A 185 -17.37 6.75 -10.88
C SER A 185 -17.82 6.10 -9.57
N ILE A 186 -19.13 5.93 -9.41
CA ILE A 186 -19.71 5.12 -8.32
C ILE A 186 -20.08 3.78 -8.91
N LEU A 187 -19.54 2.69 -8.37
CA LEU A 187 -19.80 1.32 -8.80
C LEU A 187 -20.46 0.53 -7.69
N TYR A 188 -21.31 -0.43 -8.06
CA TYR A 188 -21.94 -1.39 -7.17
C TYR A 188 -22.02 -2.74 -7.88
N ALA A 189 -21.58 -3.82 -7.22
CA ALA A 189 -21.52 -5.16 -7.80
C ALA A 189 -20.85 -5.19 -9.19
N GLY A 190 -19.72 -4.50 -9.34
CA GLY A 190 -18.98 -4.38 -10.60
C GLY A 190 -19.63 -3.51 -11.69
N LYS A 191 -20.84 -3.00 -11.47
CA LYS A 191 -21.55 -2.14 -12.44
C LYS A 191 -21.48 -0.68 -12.05
N ARG A 192 -21.19 0.19 -13.01
CA ARG A 192 -21.16 1.65 -12.80
C ARG A 192 -22.58 2.22 -12.67
N LEU A 193 -22.90 2.77 -11.50
CA LEU A 193 -24.17 3.42 -11.20
C LEU A 193 -24.21 4.86 -11.71
N LYS A 194 -23.20 5.66 -11.37
CA LYS A 194 -23.11 7.09 -11.69
C LYS A 194 -21.69 7.47 -12.05
N LYS A 195 -21.52 8.54 -12.83
CA LYS A 195 -20.22 9.15 -13.13
C LYS A 195 -20.33 10.66 -13.27
N LYS A 196 -19.34 11.39 -12.78
CA LYS A 196 -19.15 12.83 -13.00
C LYS A 196 -17.66 13.11 -13.22
N LYS A 197 -17.32 14.29 -13.75
CA LYS A 197 -15.94 14.75 -13.90
C LYS A 197 -15.79 16.20 -13.46
N THR A 198 -14.58 16.57 -13.06
CA THR A 198 -14.21 17.97 -12.85
C THR A 198 -14.01 18.71 -14.17
N SER A 199 -13.80 20.02 -14.09
CA SER A 199 -13.19 20.79 -15.17
C SER A 199 -11.75 20.32 -15.44
N THR A 200 -11.31 20.49 -16.68
CA THR A 200 -9.95 20.20 -17.10
C THR A 200 -9.04 21.36 -16.72
N ARG A 201 -7.88 21.05 -16.13
CA ARG A 201 -6.79 22.02 -15.95
C ARG A 201 -5.78 21.81 -17.07
N HIS A 202 -5.24 22.89 -17.63
CA HIS A 202 -4.36 22.82 -18.79
C HIS A 202 -2.89 22.90 -18.41
N SER A 203 -2.06 22.08 -19.08
CA SER A 203 -0.59 22.11 -19.06
C SER A 203 0.00 22.16 -17.64
N THR A 204 -0.43 21.24 -16.77
CA THR A 204 -0.01 21.22 -15.37
C THR A 204 0.10 19.82 -14.79
N THR A 205 1.15 19.57 -14.02
CA THR A 205 1.36 18.36 -13.22
C THR A 205 0.90 18.53 -11.76
N ASN A 206 0.42 19.72 -11.40
CA ASN A 206 -0.04 20.05 -10.05
C ASN A 206 -1.37 20.82 -10.12
N PRO A 207 -2.44 20.20 -10.65
CA PRO A 207 -3.72 20.88 -10.86
C PRO A 207 -4.43 21.18 -9.54
N VAL A 208 -5.08 22.35 -9.47
CA VAL A 208 -6.01 22.71 -8.39
C VAL A 208 -7.42 22.77 -8.95
N TYR A 209 -8.35 22.01 -8.37
CA TYR A 209 -9.72 21.89 -8.84
C TYR A 209 -10.67 22.72 -7.97
N ASN A 210 -10.71 22.43 -6.67
CA ASN A 210 -11.70 22.96 -5.72
C ASN A 210 -13.15 22.76 -6.18
N GLU A 211 -13.46 21.58 -6.72
CA GLU A 211 -14.74 21.26 -7.32
C GLU A 211 -15.48 20.18 -6.52
N ALA A 212 -16.76 20.43 -6.24
CA ALA A 212 -17.64 19.46 -5.57
C ALA A 212 -18.48 18.68 -6.60
N LEU A 213 -18.32 17.36 -6.61
CA LEU A 213 -19.12 16.43 -7.39
C LEU A 213 -20.13 15.75 -6.47
N VAL A 214 -21.41 16.04 -6.69
CA VAL A 214 -22.52 15.53 -5.88
C VAL A 214 -23.21 14.37 -6.59
N PHE A 215 -23.49 13.28 -5.89
CA PHE A 215 -24.14 12.08 -6.41
C PHE A 215 -25.33 11.70 -5.53
N ASP A 216 -26.44 11.36 -6.16
CA ASP A 216 -27.58 10.76 -5.48
C ASP A 216 -27.33 9.24 -5.40
N VAL A 217 -27.02 8.76 -4.20
CA VAL A 217 -26.67 7.36 -3.90
C VAL A 217 -27.53 6.91 -2.72
N GLY A 218 -28.44 5.97 -3.00
CA GLY A 218 -29.33 5.38 -2.00
C GLY A 218 -28.56 4.78 -0.83
N ARG A 219 -29.12 4.90 0.37
CA ARG A 219 -28.48 4.42 1.61
C ARG A 219 -28.19 2.92 1.57
N GLU A 220 -28.98 2.15 0.84
CA GLU A 220 -28.88 0.70 0.66
C GLU A 220 -27.62 0.28 -0.12
N PHE A 221 -27.04 1.20 -0.90
CA PHE A 221 -25.83 0.93 -1.67
C PHE A 221 -24.56 1.34 -0.93
N MET A 222 -24.65 2.29 0.01
CA MET A 222 -23.48 2.98 0.57
C MET A 222 -22.45 2.06 1.21
N ASP A 223 -22.86 0.96 1.83
CA ASP A 223 -21.94 0.04 2.51
C ASP A 223 -21.17 -0.87 1.53
N HIS A 224 -21.57 -0.87 0.25
CA HIS A 224 -21.10 -1.80 -0.78
C HIS A 224 -20.67 -1.12 -2.08
N VAL A 225 -20.66 0.22 -2.13
CA VAL A 225 -20.21 0.94 -3.31
C VAL A 225 -18.69 1.06 -3.34
N TYR A 226 -18.16 1.09 -4.56
CA TYR A 226 -16.79 1.47 -4.84
C TYR A 226 -16.81 2.86 -5.44
N ILE A 227 -16.05 3.77 -4.86
CA ILE A 227 -15.85 5.12 -5.38
C ILE A 227 -14.50 5.11 -6.09
N GLU A 228 -14.53 5.06 -7.41
CA GLU A 228 -13.33 5.11 -8.25
C GLU A 228 -13.09 6.54 -8.73
N LEU A 229 -11.91 7.07 -8.46
CA LEU A 229 -11.42 8.35 -8.96
C LEU A 229 -10.27 8.09 -9.92
N VAL A 230 -10.38 8.57 -11.14
CA VAL A 230 -9.32 8.43 -12.17
C VAL A 230 -8.89 9.82 -12.63
N ILE A 231 -7.60 10.11 -12.54
CA ILE A 231 -7.02 11.29 -13.20
C ILE A 231 -6.81 10.95 -14.67
N VAL A 232 -7.31 11.82 -15.54
CA VAL A 232 -7.31 11.61 -16.99
C VAL A 232 -6.72 12.84 -17.67
N HIS A 233 -5.73 12.62 -18.53
CA HIS A 233 -5.28 13.62 -19.49
C HIS A 233 -6.30 13.74 -20.63
N GLU A 234 -6.89 14.92 -20.79
CA GLU A 234 -7.74 15.25 -21.92
C GLU A 234 -6.89 15.56 -23.16
N ASN A 235 -7.01 14.71 -24.18
CA ASN A 235 -6.36 14.93 -25.46
C ASN A 235 -7.30 15.76 -26.35
N ARG A 236 -6.80 16.90 -26.87
CA ARG A 236 -7.57 17.71 -27.84
C ARG A 236 -7.85 16.96 -29.14
N PHE A 237 -6.95 16.04 -29.50
CA PHE A 237 -7.03 15.19 -30.67
C PHE A 237 -6.64 13.77 -30.28
N GLY A 238 -7.57 12.81 -30.37
CA GLY A 238 -7.35 11.41 -30.02
C GLY A 238 -8.11 10.95 -28.78
N GLN A 239 -7.72 9.78 -28.24
CA GLN A 239 -8.34 9.21 -27.04
C GLN A 239 -7.73 9.80 -25.77
N ASN A 240 -8.57 10.02 -24.76
CA ASN A 240 -8.11 10.44 -23.45
C ASN A 240 -7.26 9.36 -22.78
N GLN A 241 -6.18 9.77 -22.10
CA GLN A 241 -5.26 8.86 -21.44
C GLN A 241 -5.47 8.92 -19.92
N GLY A 242 -5.76 7.77 -19.30
CA GLY A 242 -5.78 7.68 -17.85
C GLY A 242 -4.35 7.72 -17.28
N MET A 243 -4.17 8.47 -16.20
CA MET A 243 -2.86 8.72 -15.58
C MET A 243 -2.68 7.96 -14.27
N GLY A 244 -3.76 7.70 -13.53
CA GLY A 244 -3.72 6.98 -12.26
C GLY A 244 -5.09 6.99 -11.60
N LYS A 245 -5.30 6.12 -10.60
CA LYS A 245 -6.57 5.97 -9.90
C LYS A 245 -6.45 5.92 -8.37
N VAL A 246 -7.55 6.22 -7.70
CA VAL A 246 -7.79 5.97 -6.27
C VAL A 246 -9.14 5.26 -6.16
N VAL A 247 -9.23 4.28 -5.27
CA VAL A 247 -10.49 3.55 -5.00
C VAL A 247 -10.80 3.58 -3.52
N LEU A 248 -11.95 4.13 -3.16
CA LEU A 248 -12.48 4.10 -1.79
C LEU A 248 -13.63 3.07 -1.71
N SER A 249 -13.47 2.07 -0.85
CA SER A 249 -14.47 1.03 -0.59
C SER A 249 -14.21 0.36 0.76
N ALA A 250 -15.15 -0.48 1.21
CA ALA A 250 -14.97 -1.31 2.40
C ALA A 250 -13.84 -2.36 2.26
N GLU A 251 -13.44 -2.66 1.03
CA GLU A 251 -12.38 -3.63 0.69
C GLU A 251 -11.05 -2.94 0.34
N SER A 252 -10.98 -1.60 0.41
CA SER A 252 -9.71 -0.89 0.26
C SER A 252 -8.78 -1.23 1.42
N GLU A 253 -7.49 -0.94 1.27
CA GLU A 253 -6.47 -1.08 2.31
C GLU A 253 -5.90 0.31 2.67
N GLY A 254 -5.07 0.40 3.71
CA GLY A 254 -4.31 1.63 4.02
C GLY A 254 -5.15 2.90 4.23
N GLU A 255 -4.73 4.00 3.62
CA GLU A 255 -5.34 5.34 3.79
C GLU A 255 -6.73 5.43 3.17
N GLU A 256 -6.95 4.70 2.08
CA GLU A 256 -8.21 4.61 1.36
C GLU A 256 -9.27 3.97 2.24
N LEU A 257 -8.91 2.88 2.96
CA LEU A 257 -9.79 2.24 3.94
C LEU A 257 -10.11 3.18 5.10
N GLU A 258 -9.12 3.88 5.63
CA GLU A 258 -9.33 4.81 6.74
C GLU A 258 -10.20 6.02 6.33
N HIS A 259 -10.06 6.50 5.10
CA HIS A 259 -10.96 7.52 4.55
C HIS A 259 -12.37 6.96 4.38
N TRP A 260 -12.51 5.74 3.86
CA TRP A 260 -13.80 5.06 3.73
C TRP A 260 -14.50 4.89 5.08
N LYS A 261 -13.79 4.40 6.11
CA LYS A 261 -14.32 4.28 7.48
C LYS A 261 -14.77 5.65 8.02
N SER A 262 -13.99 6.71 7.78
CA SER A 262 -14.38 8.08 8.17
C SER A 262 -15.67 8.53 7.48
N LEU A 263 -15.84 8.22 6.20
CA LEU A 263 -17.06 8.50 5.44
C LEU A 263 -18.26 7.72 6.01
N ALA A 264 -18.09 6.43 6.26
CA ALA A 264 -19.13 5.55 6.78
C ALA A 264 -19.57 5.95 8.21
N ALA A 265 -18.61 6.23 9.09
CA ALA A 265 -18.87 6.50 10.50
C ALA A 265 -19.30 7.95 10.77
N SER A 266 -18.49 8.93 10.34
CA SER A 266 -18.70 10.33 10.69
C SER A 266 -19.63 11.04 9.72
N ARG A 267 -19.73 10.55 8.48
CA ARG A 267 -20.48 11.16 7.37
C ARG A 267 -20.04 12.58 7.02
N LYS A 268 -18.98 13.09 7.65
CA LYS A 268 -18.39 14.41 7.43
C LYS A 268 -17.19 14.30 6.50
N GLY A 269 -17.00 15.35 5.71
CA GLY A 269 -15.88 15.45 4.77
C GLY A 269 -14.58 15.76 5.50
N THR A 270 -13.64 14.83 5.43
CA THR A 270 -12.25 15.05 5.86
C THR A 270 -11.36 15.09 4.63
N ALA A 271 -10.50 16.11 4.52
CA ALA A 271 -9.53 16.17 3.44
C ALA A 271 -8.38 15.20 3.70
N ARG A 272 -8.09 14.33 2.72
CA ARG A 272 -6.95 13.41 2.77
C ARG A 272 -6.28 13.28 1.40
N TRP A 273 -4.96 13.12 1.45
CA TRP A 273 -4.15 12.76 0.31
C TRP A 273 -4.22 11.26 0.09
N HIS A 274 -4.23 10.86 -1.18
CA HIS A 274 -4.13 9.46 -1.61
C HIS A 274 -3.11 9.36 -2.73
N CYS A 275 -2.25 8.36 -2.67
CA CYS A 275 -1.29 8.07 -3.72
C CYS A 275 -2.01 7.45 -4.92
N LEU A 276 -1.68 7.90 -6.13
CA LEU A 276 -2.30 7.36 -7.32
C LEU A 276 -1.74 5.96 -7.64
N GLN A 277 -2.67 5.04 -7.86
CA GLN A 277 -2.38 3.66 -8.23
C GLN A 277 -2.45 3.47 -9.75
N PRO A 278 -1.67 2.55 -10.33
CA PRO A 278 -1.77 2.21 -11.74
C PRO A 278 -3.18 1.80 -12.16
N LEU A 279 -3.52 2.13 -13.40
CA LEU A 279 -4.73 1.60 -14.02
C LEU A 279 -4.46 0.14 -14.36
N GLN A 280 -5.13 -0.79 -13.67
CA GLN A 280 -5.12 -2.19 -14.07
C GLN A 280 -5.59 -2.29 -15.53
N PRO A 281 -4.91 -3.07 -16.38
CA PRO A 281 -5.42 -3.36 -17.72
C PRO A 281 -6.75 -4.12 -17.58
N ASP A 282 -7.72 -3.75 -18.43
CA ASP A 282 -8.97 -4.47 -18.62
C ASP A 282 -8.74 -5.93 -19.03
#